data_AF-A0A956LH20-F1
#
_entry.id   AF-A0A956LH20-F1
#
_cell.length_a   1.000
_cell.length_b   1.000
_cell.length_c   1.000
_cell.angle_alpha   90.00
_cell.angle_beta   90.00
_cell.angle_gamma   90.00
#
_symmetry.space_group_name_H-M   'P 1'
#
loop_
_entity.id
_entity.type
_entity.pdbx_description
1 polymer ?
#
loop_
_entity_poly.entity_id
_entity_poly.type
_entity_poly.pdbx_seq_one_letter_code
_entity_poly.pdbx_strand_id
1 'polypeptide(L)'
;MPSAHSLRRLRHVLLVAGITSIAAGGCQADSDLGQRLFEFSPMFRYGCNTMHHDRGDAPVSKPSKIVNQGRPAPASTAGGPSLLDEYAPRPDDEIKASEADTWQLPFQTKRVVVALLTMAAHDDIEKLDLVLTPYARWGLPDRREWGGKPVFTKDGPQEFFDALREAAARFPAKGTLRVPPQPNSAQFYVRHGAEPMWAYYTGGSPQSPDILAFKMVIEDGAARIDYIGFNAHNPPTALEQMAIRSTNDPPPPLKPRIMPGSMGERPPLPTMVPGGAPMPGAPGSPMPGAPVMPRVIAPPGAGAPTPGGPAPTPGAPAPTKAAPAGGH
;
A
#
# COMPACT_ATOMS: atom_id res chain seq x y z
N MET A 1 59.81 -45.75 5.55
CA MET A 1 58.63 -46.65 5.55
C MET A 1 57.36 -45.79 5.50
N PRO A 2 56.73 -45.60 4.33
CA PRO A 2 55.47 -44.86 4.19
C PRO A 2 54.26 -45.79 4.07
N SER A 3 53.13 -45.36 4.64
CA SER A 3 51.89 -46.15 4.80
C SER A 3 50.92 -45.97 3.62
N ALA A 4 50.74 -47.08 2.90
CA ALA A 4 49.55 -47.68 2.28
C ALA A 4 48.18 -46.94 2.17
N HIS A 5 47.66 -47.02 0.93
CA HIS A 5 46.28 -47.32 0.48
C HIS A 5 45.16 -46.30 0.78
N SER A 6 44.21 -45.99 -0.12
CA SER A 6 43.51 -46.87 -1.07
C SER A 6 42.84 -46.11 -2.23
N LEU A 7 42.92 -46.72 -3.40
CA LEU A 7 42.21 -46.43 -4.65
C LEU A 7 40.75 -46.94 -4.65
N ARG A 8 40.00 -46.52 -5.69
CA ARG A 8 38.86 -47.15 -6.42
C ARG A 8 37.53 -46.40 -6.25
N ARG A 9 36.68 -46.20 -7.27
CA ARG A 9 36.68 -46.57 -8.70
C ARG A 9 35.56 -45.82 -9.44
N LEU A 10 35.80 -45.52 -10.71
CA LEU A 10 34.84 -45.25 -11.78
C LEU A 10 33.85 -46.42 -12.05
N ARG A 11 32.65 -46.09 -12.56
CA ARG A 11 31.83 -46.76 -13.61
C ARG A 11 30.64 -45.80 -13.91
N HIS A 12 30.43 -45.12 -15.03
CA HIS A 12 30.30 -45.43 -16.47
C HIS A 12 29.09 -46.31 -16.88
N VAL A 13 28.32 -45.77 -17.85
CA VAL A 13 27.47 -46.40 -18.89
C VAL A 13 26.04 -46.76 -18.46
N LEU A 14 24.96 -46.67 -19.24
CA LEU A 14 24.46 -46.02 -20.47
C LEU A 14 23.08 -46.70 -20.74
N LEU A 15 22.30 -46.18 -21.70
CA LEU A 15 21.10 -46.78 -22.35
C LEU A 15 19.75 -46.75 -21.58
N VAL A 16 18.56 -46.59 -22.19
CA VAL A 16 18.02 -46.08 -23.48
C VAL A 16 16.53 -46.51 -23.51
N ALA A 17 15.69 -45.72 -24.19
CA ALA A 17 14.32 -46.03 -24.67
C ALA A 17 13.25 -46.30 -23.60
N GLY A 18 11.99 -45.87 -23.72
CA GLY A 18 11.18 -45.39 -24.84
C GLY A 18 9.74 -45.92 -24.61
N ILE A 19 8.79 -45.45 -25.43
CA ILE A 19 7.52 -46.11 -25.80
C ILE A 19 6.18 -45.51 -25.25
N THR A 20 5.49 -44.89 -26.23
CA THR A 20 4.04 -44.78 -26.57
C THR A 20 2.99 -43.96 -25.79
N SER A 21 2.35 -43.11 -26.61
CA SER A 21 0.95 -42.66 -26.64
C SER A 21 -0.12 -43.67 -26.24
N ILE A 22 -1.32 -43.18 -25.86
CA ILE A 22 -2.62 -43.51 -26.48
C ILE A 22 -3.78 -42.61 -25.95
N ALA A 23 -4.62 -42.23 -26.92
CA ALA A 23 -6.07 -41.95 -26.92
C ALA A 23 -6.72 -40.69 -26.30
N ALA A 24 -7.60 -40.15 -27.15
CA ALA A 24 -8.65 -39.16 -26.94
C ALA A 24 -9.92 -39.77 -26.32
N GLY A 25 -10.79 -38.90 -25.79
CA GLY A 25 -12.19 -39.19 -25.48
C GLY A 25 -12.92 -37.93 -25.01
N GLY A 26 -13.95 -37.51 -25.73
CA GLY A 26 -14.85 -36.42 -25.36
C GLY A 26 -16.21 -36.92 -24.84
N CYS A 27 -17.10 -35.94 -24.64
CA CYS A 27 -18.56 -35.98 -24.43
C CYS A 27 -19.12 -35.72 -23.01
N GLN A 28 -19.80 -34.56 -22.94
CA GLN A 28 -21.19 -34.31 -22.54
C GLN A 28 -21.72 -34.60 -21.11
N ALA A 29 -22.45 -33.59 -20.64
CA ALA A 29 -23.30 -33.44 -19.45
C ALA A 29 -24.28 -34.60 -19.16
N ASP A 30 -24.59 -34.83 -17.87
CA ASP A 30 -25.87 -34.39 -17.26
C ASP A 30 -25.89 -34.60 -15.72
N SER A 31 -26.56 -33.65 -15.05
CA SER A 31 -27.35 -33.63 -13.80
C SER A 31 -27.43 -34.92 -12.94
N ASP A 32 -27.48 -34.92 -11.60
CA ASP A 32 -28.39 -34.13 -10.75
C ASP A 32 -28.15 -34.42 -9.23
N LEU A 33 -28.63 -33.48 -8.41
CA LEU A 33 -29.14 -33.56 -7.02
C LEU A 33 -28.23 -33.82 -5.80
N GLY A 34 -28.05 -32.76 -4.98
CA GLY A 34 -27.52 -32.85 -3.61
C GLY A 34 -27.50 -31.57 -2.75
N GLN A 35 -28.46 -30.65 -2.89
CA GLN A 35 -29.02 -29.74 -1.86
C GLN A 35 -28.14 -29.29 -0.64
N ARG A 36 -27.76 -28.00 -0.56
CA ARG A 36 -28.40 -26.93 0.26
C ARG A 36 -27.49 -25.71 0.56
N LEU A 37 -28.02 -24.54 0.19
CA LEU A 37 -28.03 -23.25 0.91
C LEU A 37 -26.67 -22.62 1.28
N PHE A 38 -26.18 -21.71 0.44
CA PHE A 38 -25.69 -20.37 0.82
C PHE A 38 -25.66 -19.48 -0.42
N GLU A 39 -26.85 -19.08 -0.89
CA GLU A 39 -26.99 -17.90 -1.75
C GLU A 39 -26.94 -16.66 -0.86
N PHE A 40 -25.83 -15.93 -0.92
CA PHE A 40 -25.80 -14.50 -0.66
C PHE A 40 -24.80 -13.88 -1.65
N SER A 41 -25.30 -13.58 -2.84
CA SER A 41 -24.67 -12.63 -3.74
C SER A 41 -24.99 -11.22 -3.24
N PRO A 42 -24.01 -10.35 -2.92
CA PRO A 42 -24.23 -8.93 -3.01
C PRO A 42 -23.73 -8.45 -4.39
N MET A 43 -24.67 -8.33 -5.32
CA MET A 43 -24.56 -7.36 -6.40
C MET A 43 -24.61 -5.95 -5.77
N PHE A 44 -23.45 -5.43 -5.39
CA PHE A 44 -23.25 -3.99 -5.14
C PHE A 44 -21.99 -3.53 -5.86
N ARG A 45 -21.99 -3.65 -7.19
CA ARG A 45 -21.13 -2.83 -8.06
C ARG A 45 -21.83 -1.48 -8.30
N TYR A 46 -22.00 -0.67 -7.26
CA TYR A 46 -22.19 0.76 -7.41
C TYR A 46 -20.86 1.44 -7.10
N GLY A 47 -19.92 1.27 -8.03
CA GLY A 47 -18.67 2.02 -8.01
C GLY A 47 -18.99 3.48 -8.28
N CYS A 48 -18.84 4.33 -7.27
CA CYS A 48 -18.58 5.73 -7.52
C CYS A 48 -17.24 5.81 -8.26
N ASN A 49 -17.29 5.80 -9.59
CA ASN A 49 -16.16 6.14 -10.44
C ASN A 49 -15.85 7.62 -10.17
N THR A 50 -15.02 7.90 -9.17
CA THR A 50 -14.12 9.05 -9.30
C THR A 50 -13.42 8.86 -10.64
N MET A 51 -13.32 9.92 -11.45
CA MET A 51 -12.60 9.88 -12.73
C MET A 51 -11.14 9.53 -12.45
N HIS A 52 -10.85 8.25 -12.22
CA HIS A 52 -9.54 7.69 -12.41
C HIS A 52 -9.24 7.94 -13.87
N HIS A 53 -8.15 8.68 -14.13
CA HIS A 53 -7.68 8.96 -15.48
C HIS A 53 -7.87 7.75 -16.37
N ASP A 54 -8.43 7.99 -17.57
CA ASP A 54 -8.72 6.98 -18.58
C ASP A 54 -7.65 5.90 -18.51
N ARG A 55 -8.02 4.74 -17.95
CA ARG A 55 -7.14 3.59 -17.80
C ARG A 55 -6.98 3.06 -19.22
N GLY A 56 -6.15 3.73 -20.01
CA GLY A 56 -5.88 3.31 -21.38
C GLY A 56 -5.53 1.83 -21.37
N ASP A 57 -5.95 1.10 -22.40
CA ASP A 57 -5.76 -0.34 -22.58
C ASP A 57 -4.27 -0.71 -22.68
N ALA A 58 -3.50 -0.41 -21.64
CA ALA A 58 -2.10 -0.78 -21.54
C ALA A 58 -2.07 -2.30 -21.44
N PRO A 59 -1.44 -3.00 -22.40
CA PRO A 59 -1.39 -4.44 -22.38
C PRO A 59 -0.63 -4.88 -21.13
N VAL A 60 -1.34 -5.53 -20.21
CA VAL A 60 -0.80 -6.19 -19.02
C VAL A 60 0.01 -7.40 -19.50
N SER A 61 1.22 -7.13 -19.98
CA SER A 61 2.18 -8.18 -20.24
C SER A 61 2.78 -8.57 -18.89
N LYS A 62 2.54 -9.82 -18.47
CA LYS A 62 3.19 -10.35 -17.27
C LYS A 62 4.70 -10.19 -17.42
N PRO A 63 5.41 -9.69 -16.39
CA PRO A 63 6.86 -9.51 -16.48
C PRO A 63 7.50 -10.85 -16.84
N SER A 64 8.29 -10.84 -17.91
CA SER A 64 9.14 -11.99 -18.22
C SER A 64 10.08 -12.20 -17.04
N LYS A 65 10.36 -13.44 -16.65
CA LYS A 65 11.19 -13.75 -15.47
C LYS A 65 12.57 -13.09 -15.61
N ILE A 66 12.79 -11.96 -14.93
CA ILE A 66 14.07 -11.26 -14.88
C ILE A 66 14.90 -11.95 -13.80
N VAL A 67 15.97 -12.62 -14.20
CA VAL A 67 16.91 -13.22 -13.25
C VAL A 67 17.69 -12.09 -12.58
N ASN A 68 17.22 -11.65 -11.41
CA ASN A 68 17.86 -10.55 -10.71
C ASN A 68 19.08 -11.05 -9.90
N GLN A 69 20.26 -10.55 -10.25
CA GLN A 69 21.51 -10.90 -9.58
C GLN A 69 21.72 -9.99 -8.36
N GLY A 70 20.90 -10.18 -7.32
CA GLY A 70 21.02 -9.56 -5.99
C GLY A 70 21.90 -8.30 -5.92
N ARG A 71 21.49 -7.23 -6.60
CA ARG A 71 22.33 -6.04 -6.75
C ARG A 71 22.47 -5.37 -5.38
N PRO A 72 23.69 -4.89 -5.00
CA PRO A 72 23.84 -4.12 -3.77
C PRO A 72 22.94 -2.87 -3.77
N ALA A 73 22.46 -2.49 -2.59
CA ALA A 73 21.71 -1.25 -2.41
C ALA A 73 22.53 -0.04 -2.88
N PRO A 74 21.90 0.98 -3.50
CA PRO A 74 22.58 2.23 -3.82
C PRO A 74 23.15 2.88 -2.55
N ALA A 75 24.29 3.55 -2.69
CA ALA A 75 24.91 4.25 -1.57
C ALA A 75 23.96 5.32 -1.01
N SER A 76 23.82 5.37 0.32
CA SER A 76 22.98 6.37 0.95
C SER A 76 23.52 7.78 0.71
N THR A 77 22.61 8.70 0.37
CA THR A 77 22.89 10.14 0.30
C THR A 77 22.29 10.90 1.49
N ALA A 78 21.66 10.20 2.43
CA ALA A 78 20.99 10.77 3.60
C ALA A 78 21.95 11.23 4.71
N GLY A 79 23.28 11.16 4.50
CA GLY A 79 24.30 11.47 5.51
C GLY A 79 24.43 10.41 6.61
N GLY A 80 23.91 9.21 6.39
CA GLY A 80 23.87 8.08 7.33
C GLY A 80 23.29 6.84 6.66
N PRO A 81 22.77 5.84 7.42
CA PRO A 81 22.05 4.73 6.81
C PRO A 81 20.76 5.22 6.14
N SER A 82 20.48 4.70 4.96
CA SER A 82 19.28 4.99 4.16
C SER A 82 18.07 4.20 4.62
N LEU A 83 16.90 4.57 4.09
CA LEU A 83 15.67 3.82 4.23
C LEU A 83 15.82 2.36 3.76
N LEU A 84 16.59 2.12 2.69
CA LEU A 84 16.83 0.75 2.21
C LEU A 84 17.66 -0.07 3.20
N ASP A 85 18.65 0.54 3.85
CA ASP A 85 19.49 -0.13 4.85
C ASP A 85 18.68 -0.59 6.08
N GLU A 86 17.61 0.13 6.44
CA GLU A 86 16.67 -0.25 7.51
C GLU A 86 15.85 -1.50 7.15
N TYR A 87 15.53 -1.70 5.86
CA TYR A 87 14.70 -2.80 5.40
C TYR A 87 15.50 -4.01 4.90
N ALA A 88 16.77 -3.82 4.49
CA ALA A 88 17.68 -4.89 4.09
C ALA A 88 17.83 -6.06 5.08
N PRO A 89 17.86 -5.89 6.43
CA PRO A 89 17.97 -7.03 7.34
C PRO A 89 16.67 -7.83 7.49
N ARG A 90 15.55 -7.39 6.91
CA ARG A 90 14.27 -8.11 7.01
C ARG A 90 14.23 -9.28 6.02
N PRO A 91 13.71 -10.45 6.41
CA PRO A 91 13.67 -11.59 5.51
C PRO A 91 12.69 -11.37 4.35
N ASP A 92 13.12 -11.70 3.13
CA ASP A 92 12.28 -11.67 1.91
C ASP A 92 11.12 -12.65 1.92
N ASP A 93 11.23 -13.72 2.72
CA ASP A 93 10.24 -14.79 2.82
C ASP A 93 9.02 -14.39 3.67
N GLU A 94 9.02 -13.20 4.27
CA GLU A 94 7.90 -12.76 5.10
C GLU A 94 6.64 -12.48 4.28
N ILE A 95 6.74 -12.05 3.02
CA ILE A 95 5.57 -11.59 2.26
C ILE A 95 5.03 -12.73 1.42
N LYS A 96 4.07 -13.45 1.98
CA LYS A 96 3.34 -14.52 1.26
C LYS A 96 2.18 -13.91 0.46
N ALA A 97 1.91 -14.47 -0.72
CA ALA A 97 0.74 -14.07 -1.52
C ALA A 97 -0.57 -14.12 -0.72
N SER A 98 -0.76 -15.17 0.09
CA SER A 98 -1.92 -15.31 0.98
C SER A 98 -1.99 -14.23 2.06
N GLU A 99 -0.86 -13.64 2.49
CA GLU A 99 -0.87 -12.50 3.41
C GLU A 99 -1.32 -11.24 2.66
N ALA A 100 -0.77 -11.00 1.46
CA ALA A 100 -1.07 -9.83 0.65
C ALA A 100 -2.57 -9.71 0.33
N ASP A 101 -3.23 -10.83 0.04
CA ASP A 101 -4.67 -10.87 -0.25
C ASP A 101 -5.56 -10.53 0.96
N THR A 102 -5.01 -10.54 2.18
CA THR A 102 -5.74 -10.19 3.40
C THR A 102 -5.55 -8.76 3.84
N TRP A 103 -4.72 -7.97 3.12
CA TRP A 103 -4.41 -6.62 3.54
C TRP A 103 -5.61 -5.67 3.41
N GLN A 104 -5.90 -4.92 4.46
CA GLN A 104 -7.02 -3.99 4.55
C GLN A 104 -6.55 -2.57 4.83
N LEU A 105 -7.02 -1.62 4.02
CA LEU A 105 -6.91 -0.19 4.32
C LEU A 105 -7.99 0.20 5.34
N PRO A 106 -7.72 1.16 6.25
CA PRO A 106 -6.48 1.89 6.43
C PRO A 106 -5.45 1.22 7.37
N PHE A 107 -5.77 0.05 7.93
CA PHE A 107 -5.05 -0.52 9.07
C PHE A 107 -3.68 -1.07 8.72
N GLN A 108 -3.53 -1.67 7.54
CA GLN A 108 -2.30 -2.31 7.09
C GLN A 108 -1.50 -1.47 6.11
N THR A 109 -1.82 -0.18 5.95
CA THR A 109 -1.09 0.78 5.12
C THR A 109 0.42 0.72 5.30
N LYS A 110 0.90 0.70 6.55
CA LYS A 110 2.33 0.59 6.83
C LYS A 110 2.90 -0.74 6.34
N ARG A 111 2.17 -1.85 6.47
CA ARG A 111 2.63 -3.19 6.04
C ARG A 111 2.79 -3.22 4.51
N VAL A 112 1.84 -2.68 3.75
CA VAL A 112 1.89 -2.60 2.28
C VAL A 112 3.11 -1.79 1.82
N VAL A 113 3.35 -0.62 2.42
CA VAL A 113 4.51 0.22 2.05
C VAL A 113 5.84 -0.43 2.44
N VAL A 114 5.91 -1.03 3.64
CA VAL A 114 7.11 -1.76 4.09
C VAL A 114 7.39 -2.97 3.20
N ALA A 115 6.36 -3.66 2.72
CA ALA A 115 6.52 -4.77 1.79
C ALA A 115 7.22 -4.32 0.50
N LEU A 116 6.75 -3.23 -0.12
CA LEU A 116 7.39 -2.66 -1.31
C LEU A 116 8.86 -2.25 -1.05
N LEU A 117 9.14 -1.60 0.08
CA LEU A 117 10.50 -1.15 0.42
C LEU A 117 11.44 -2.31 0.75
N THR A 118 10.91 -3.41 1.31
CA THR A 118 11.69 -4.64 1.56
C THR A 118 12.06 -5.29 0.24
N MET A 119 11.10 -5.45 -0.68
CA MET A 119 11.39 -5.92 -2.04
C MET A 119 12.40 -5.02 -2.74
N ALA A 120 12.26 -3.69 -2.60
CA ALA A 120 13.20 -2.72 -3.15
C ALA A 120 14.59 -2.83 -2.54
N ALA A 121 14.74 -3.18 -1.26
CA ALA A 121 16.04 -3.39 -0.63
C ALA A 121 16.74 -4.65 -1.17
N HIS A 122 15.98 -5.73 -1.37
CA HIS A 122 16.50 -7.03 -1.81
C HIS A 122 16.56 -7.21 -3.33
N ASP A 123 16.11 -6.21 -4.10
CA ASP A 123 16.05 -6.28 -5.56
C ASP A 123 15.09 -7.38 -6.05
N ASP A 124 13.98 -7.62 -5.34
CA ASP A 124 13.01 -8.66 -5.69
C ASP A 124 11.86 -8.12 -6.56
N ILE A 125 12.12 -8.05 -7.87
CA ILE A 125 11.16 -7.56 -8.88
C ILE A 125 10.04 -8.58 -9.13
N GLU A 126 10.31 -9.87 -8.93
CA GLU A 126 9.35 -10.94 -9.25
C GLU A 126 8.08 -10.86 -8.39
N LYS A 127 8.18 -10.30 -7.18
CA LYS A 127 7.06 -10.15 -6.24
C LYS A 127 6.29 -8.83 -6.34
N LEU A 128 6.60 -7.96 -7.31
CA LEU A 128 5.96 -6.65 -7.45
C LEU A 128 4.44 -6.74 -7.65
N ASP A 129 3.97 -7.78 -8.33
CA ASP A 129 2.56 -8.04 -8.58
C ASP A 129 1.78 -8.39 -7.31
N LEU A 130 2.43 -8.69 -6.19
CA LEU A 130 1.78 -8.91 -4.90
C LEU A 130 1.38 -7.60 -4.21
N VAL A 131 2.12 -6.51 -4.45
CA VAL A 131 1.96 -5.24 -3.74
C VAL A 131 1.36 -4.16 -4.62
N LEU A 132 1.63 -4.21 -5.93
CA LEU A 132 1.15 -3.22 -6.89
C LEU A 132 -0.16 -3.67 -7.56
N THR A 133 -0.96 -2.71 -8.01
CA THR A 133 -2.09 -2.99 -8.92
C THR A 133 -1.55 -3.30 -10.32
N PRO A 134 -2.27 -4.06 -11.17
CA PRO A 134 -1.85 -4.31 -12.55
C PRO A 134 -1.67 -3.03 -13.39
N TYR A 135 -2.31 -1.93 -12.97
CA TYR A 135 -2.27 -0.62 -13.60
C TYR A 135 -1.37 0.36 -12.87
N ALA A 136 -0.51 -0.12 -11.97
CA ALA A 136 0.31 0.75 -11.15
C ALA A 136 1.17 1.67 -12.00
N ARG A 137 1.24 2.93 -11.57
CA ARG A 137 2.03 3.98 -12.22
C ARG A 137 3.01 4.60 -11.26
N TRP A 138 4.03 5.28 -11.80
CA TRP A 138 4.98 6.02 -11.01
C TRP A 138 5.36 7.33 -11.68
N GLY A 139 5.76 8.34 -10.92
CA GLY A 139 6.12 9.65 -11.47
C GLY A 139 6.38 10.67 -10.38
N LEU A 140 6.19 11.96 -10.70
CA LEU A 140 6.37 13.05 -9.72
C LEU A 140 5.43 12.86 -8.51
N PRO A 141 5.79 13.35 -7.30
CA PRO A 141 4.94 13.27 -6.12
C PRO A 141 3.74 14.23 -6.18
N ASP A 142 2.84 14.01 -7.15
CA ASP A 142 1.61 14.76 -7.40
C ASP A 142 0.38 13.86 -7.23
N ARG A 143 -0.63 14.34 -6.50
CA ARG A 143 -1.90 13.66 -6.29
C ARG A 143 -2.70 13.49 -7.60
N ARG A 144 -2.41 14.30 -8.62
CA ARG A 144 -3.00 14.21 -9.96
C ARG A 144 -2.31 13.17 -10.86
N GLU A 145 -1.21 12.58 -10.38
CA GLU A 145 -0.48 11.52 -11.10
C GLU A 145 0.01 11.96 -12.50
N TRP A 146 0.31 13.26 -12.63
CA TRP A 146 0.71 13.87 -13.89
C TRP A 146 2.01 13.28 -14.41
N GLY A 147 2.02 12.94 -15.71
CA GLY A 147 3.16 12.30 -16.36
C GLY A 147 3.50 10.92 -15.81
N GLY A 148 2.60 10.28 -15.05
CA GLY A 148 2.85 8.95 -14.48
C GLY A 148 3.10 7.90 -15.55
N LYS A 149 4.23 7.19 -15.44
CA LYS A 149 4.61 6.08 -16.31
C LYS A 149 4.04 4.77 -15.76
N PRO A 150 3.51 3.87 -16.58
CA PRO A 150 3.09 2.53 -16.13
C PRO A 150 4.30 1.72 -15.65
N VAL A 151 4.13 0.99 -14.54
CA VAL A 151 5.16 0.09 -13.99
C VAL A 151 5.26 -1.17 -14.84
N PHE A 152 4.14 -1.81 -15.17
CA PHE A 152 4.11 -3.09 -15.89
C PHE A 152 4.17 -2.92 -17.42
N THR A 153 5.30 -2.45 -17.92
CA THR A 153 5.65 -2.48 -19.37
C THR A 153 6.84 -3.41 -19.61
N LYS A 154 7.28 -3.57 -20.86
CA LYS A 154 8.39 -4.48 -21.22
C LYS A 154 9.65 -4.24 -20.36
N ASP A 155 10.05 -2.98 -20.20
CA ASP A 155 11.24 -2.58 -19.44
C ASP A 155 10.86 -1.78 -18.17
N GLY A 156 9.57 -1.53 -17.95
CA GLY A 156 9.04 -0.67 -16.90
C GLY A 156 9.32 -1.12 -15.46
N PRO A 157 9.19 -2.42 -15.11
CA PRO A 157 9.42 -2.86 -13.74
C PRO A 157 10.85 -2.59 -13.30
N GLN A 158 11.83 -2.84 -14.18
CA GLN A 158 13.24 -2.58 -13.92
C GLN A 158 13.52 -1.08 -13.78
N GLU A 159 13.06 -0.26 -14.74
CA GLU A 159 13.22 1.21 -14.69
C GLU A 159 12.61 1.79 -13.41
N PHE A 160 11.40 1.36 -13.06
CA PHE A 160 10.72 1.75 -11.83
C PHE A 160 11.53 1.37 -10.59
N PHE A 161 12.02 0.13 -10.51
CA PHE A 161 12.72 -0.36 -9.32
C PHE A 161 14.07 0.33 -9.12
N ASP A 162 14.83 0.54 -10.21
CA ASP A 162 16.09 1.28 -10.18
C ASP A 162 15.85 2.72 -9.67
N ALA A 163 14.82 3.39 -10.19
CA ALA A 163 14.47 4.75 -9.80
C ALA A 163 13.94 4.82 -8.35
N LEU A 164 13.14 3.83 -7.92
CA LEU A 164 12.63 3.74 -6.55
C LEU A 164 13.77 3.52 -5.55
N ARG A 165 14.73 2.65 -5.88
CA ARG A 165 15.90 2.39 -5.03
C ARG A 165 16.75 3.65 -4.89
N GLU A 166 17.01 4.35 -6.00
CA GLU A 166 17.74 5.62 -5.97
C GLU A 166 17.02 6.67 -5.12
N ALA A 167 15.68 6.76 -5.24
CA ALA A 167 14.88 7.67 -4.43
C ALA A 167 14.91 7.31 -2.94
N ALA A 168 14.69 6.03 -2.59
CA ALA A 168 14.68 5.55 -1.21
C ALA A 168 16.04 5.73 -0.50
N ALA A 169 17.16 5.67 -1.24
CA ALA A 169 18.51 5.89 -0.73
C ALA A 169 18.72 7.28 -0.10
N ARG A 170 17.91 8.26 -0.51
CA ARG A 170 17.98 9.66 -0.05
C ARG A 170 17.23 9.91 1.25
N PHE A 171 16.36 8.98 1.65
CA PHE A 171 15.63 9.07 2.90
C PHE A 171 16.46 8.43 4.03
N PRO A 172 16.45 9.01 5.24
CA PRO A 172 17.14 8.42 6.38
C PRO A 172 16.47 7.10 6.80
N ALA A 173 17.26 6.15 7.31
CA ALA A 173 16.80 4.85 7.81
C ALA A 173 15.58 4.93 8.72
N LYS A 174 15.59 5.88 9.67
CA LYS A 174 14.51 6.10 10.64
C LYS A 174 13.45 7.10 10.14
N GLY A 175 13.24 7.18 8.84
CA GLY A 175 12.19 8.00 8.25
C GLY A 175 10.82 7.60 8.80
N THR A 176 10.00 8.58 9.16
CA THR A 176 8.63 8.33 9.63
C THR A 176 7.67 8.31 8.44
N LEU A 177 7.04 7.16 8.21
CA LEU A 177 5.92 7.07 7.28
C LEU A 177 4.74 7.87 7.83
N ARG A 178 4.33 8.90 7.11
CA ARG A 178 3.19 9.75 7.46
C ARG A 178 1.96 9.27 6.73
N VAL A 179 0.90 9.03 7.49
CA VAL A 179 -0.44 8.70 6.99
C VAL A 179 -1.37 9.80 7.49
N PRO A 180 -1.89 10.69 6.64
CA PRO A 180 -2.77 11.77 7.07
C PRO A 180 -3.98 11.22 7.84
N PRO A 181 -4.34 11.84 8.99
CA PRO A 181 -5.52 11.40 9.74
C PRO A 181 -6.77 11.57 8.88
N GLN A 182 -7.56 10.50 8.81
CA GLN A 182 -8.82 10.49 8.06
C GLN A 182 -9.99 10.60 9.04
N PRO A 183 -10.99 11.47 8.78
CA PRO A 183 -12.22 11.46 9.57
C PRO A 183 -12.93 10.11 9.43
N ASN A 184 -13.74 9.73 10.42
CA ASN A 184 -14.40 8.41 10.46
C ASN A 184 -15.22 8.11 9.19
N SER A 185 -15.86 9.13 8.61
CA SER A 185 -16.58 9.00 7.34
C SER A 185 -15.65 8.67 6.16
N ALA A 186 -14.48 9.29 6.08
CA ALA A 186 -13.50 8.99 5.03
C ALA A 186 -12.90 7.59 5.19
N GLN A 187 -12.68 7.12 6.43
CA GLN A 187 -12.21 5.75 6.67
C GLN A 187 -13.19 4.70 6.15
N PHE A 188 -14.49 4.96 6.23
CA PHE A 188 -15.51 4.08 5.65
C PHE A 188 -15.32 3.97 4.14
N TYR A 189 -15.20 5.08 3.42
CA TYR A 189 -14.99 5.07 1.97
C TYR A 189 -13.68 4.40 1.56
N VAL A 190 -12.59 4.62 2.30
CA VAL A 190 -11.30 3.95 2.05
C VAL A 190 -11.40 2.44 2.23
N ARG A 191 -12.07 1.95 3.29
CA ARG A 191 -12.27 0.51 3.54
C ARG A 191 -13.05 -0.18 2.42
N HIS A 192 -13.99 0.54 1.81
CA HIS A 192 -14.82 0.04 0.72
C HIS A 192 -14.24 0.32 -0.68
N GLY A 193 -13.02 0.85 -0.77
CA GLY A 193 -12.35 1.15 -2.05
C GLY A 193 -12.93 2.33 -2.81
N ALA A 194 -13.83 3.12 -2.21
CA ALA A 194 -14.43 4.29 -2.85
C ALA A 194 -13.48 5.51 -2.85
N GLU A 195 -12.50 5.54 -1.96
CA GLU A 195 -11.46 6.58 -1.89
C GLU A 195 -10.08 5.93 -1.71
N PRO A 196 -9.03 6.44 -2.37
CA PRO A 196 -7.67 5.96 -2.16
C PRO A 196 -7.14 6.40 -0.79
N MET A 197 -6.19 5.64 -0.25
CA MET A 197 -5.40 6.06 0.90
C MET A 197 -4.02 6.55 0.46
N TRP A 198 -3.59 7.69 1.00
CA TRP A 198 -2.25 8.22 0.75
C TRP A 198 -1.36 8.05 1.98
N ALA A 199 -0.11 7.65 1.75
CA ALA A 199 0.96 7.66 2.74
C ALA A 199 2.23 8.21 2.11
N TYR A 200 3.13 8.81 2.88
CA TYR A 200 4.36 9.37 2.33
C TYR A 200 5.50 9.45 3.34
N TYR A 201 6.73 9.41 2.83
CA TYR A 201 7.92 9.89 3.54
C TYR A 201 8.26 11.30 3.08
N THR A 202 8.84 12.08 3.99
CA THR A 202 9.45 13.38 3.69
C THR A 202 10.90 13.34 4.12
N GLY A 203 11.79 13.80 3.24
CA GLY A 203 13.23 13.90 3.48
C GLY A 203 13.80 15.15 2.84
N GLY A 204 15.13 15.24 2.78
CA GLY A 204 15.83 16.36 2.15
C GLY A 204 15.88 17.63 3.00
N SER A 205 16.35 18.70 2.36
CA SER A 205 16.53 20.02 2.99
C SER A 205 15.20 20.79 3.01
N PRO A 206 14.98 21.73 3.95
CA PRO A 206 13.78 22.58 3.96
C PRO A 206 13.52 23.32 2.62
N GLN A 207 14.57 23.59 1.85
CA GLN A 207 14.52 24.29 0.56
C GLN A 207 14.18 23.38 -0.63
N SER A 208 14.38 22.07 -0.49
CA SER A 208 14.12 21.05 -1.51
C SER A 208 13.61 19.78 -0.83
N PRO A 209 12.37 19.80 -0.31
CA PRO A 209 11.81 18.64 0.36
C PRO A 209 11.66 17.50 -0.65
N ASP A 210 12.28 16.37 -0.35
CA ASP A 210 12.08 15.16 -1.12
C ASP A 210 10.88 14.40 -0.57
N ILE A 211 10.07 13.86 -1.46
CA ILE A 211 8.80 13.21 -1.12
C ILE A 211 8.75 11.87 -1.83
N LEU A 212 8.49 10.82 -1.05
CA LEU A 212 8.18 9.49 -1.55
C LEU A 212 6.74 9.17 -1.11
N ALA A 213 5.81 9.27 -2.04
CA ALA A 213 4.37 9.15 -1.81
C ALA A 213 3.81 7.84 -2.39
N PHE A 214 2.83 7.26 -1.70
CA PHE A 214 2.16 6.02 -2.06
C PHE A 214 0.66 6.25 -2.05
N LYS A 215 0.01 6.01 -3.19
CA LYS A 215 -1.43 5.88 -3.31
C LYS A 215 -1.80 4.41 -3.23
N MET A 216 -2.57 4.05 -2.23
CA MET A 216 -3.10 2.70 -2.08
C MET A 216 -4.60 2.68 -2.36
N VAL A 217 -5.06 1.61 -2.98
CA VAL A 217 -6.45 1.35 -3.34
C VAL A 217 -6.82 -0.07 -2.89
N ILE A 218 -8.12 -0.37 -2.89
CA ILE A 218 -8.61 -1.73 -2.78
C ILE A 218 -8.81 -2.27 -4.20
N GLU A 219 -8.03 -3.27 -4.59
CA GLU A 219 -8.11 -3.95 -5.88
C GLU A 219 -8.33 -5.44 -5.60
N ASP A 220 -9.37 -6.03 -6.21
CA ASP A 220 -9.80 -7.42 -5.95
C ASP A 220 -9.99 -7.77 -4.47
N GLY A 221 -10.40 -6.80 -3.66
CA GLY A 221 -10.65 -6.96 -2.22
C GLY A 221 -9.42 -6.85 -1.33
N ALA A 222 -8.22 -6.64 -1.90
CA ALA A 222 -6.96 -6.50 -1.18
C ALA A 222 -6.38 -5.09 -1.33
N ALA A 223 -5.67 -4.62 -0.30
CA ALA A 223 -4.96 -3.36 -0.33
C ALA A 223 -3.70 -3.45 -1.22
N ARG A 224 -3.64 -2.64 -2.28
CA ARG A 224 -2.51 -2.57 -3.23
C ARG A 224 -2.11 -1.13 -3.50
N ILE A 225 -0.89 -0.94 -4.00
CA ILE A 225 -0.37 0.37 -4.41
C ILE A 225 -0.66 0.60 -5.89
N ASP A 226 -1.33 1.71 -6.19
CA ASP A 226 -1.73 2.10 -7.54
C ASP A 226 -0.83 3.20 -8.11
N TYR A 227 -0.27 4.05 -7.26
CA TYR A 227 0.65 5.10 -7.68
C TYR A 227 1.79 5.30 -6.69
N ILE A 228 3.02 5.42 -7.19
CA ILE A 228 4.19 5.83 -6.42
C ILE A 228 4.74 7.15 -6.97
N GLY A 229 4.72 8.18 -6.13
CA GLY A 229 5.21 9.51 -6.47
C GLY A 229 6.59 9.75 -5.85
N PHE A 230 7.63 9.99 -6.65
CA PHE A 230 8.96 10.38 -6.20
C PHE A 230 9.73 11.10 -7.30
N ASN A 231 10.78 11.84 -6.90
CA ASN A 231 11.74 12.37 -7.86
C ASN A 231 12.72 11.25 -8.21
N ALA A 232 12.80 10.82 -9.47
CA ALA A 232 13.77 9.79 -9.87
C ALA A 232 15.20 10.25 -9.57
N HIS A 233 15.49 11.50 -9.92
CA HIS A 233 16.76 12.17 -9.63
C HIS A 233 16.64 13.08 -8.40
N ASN A 234 17.65 13.93 -8.19
CA ASN A 234 17.64 14.93 -7.12
C ASN A 234 16.35 15.76 -7.15
N PRO A 235 15.76 16.05 -5.97
CA PRO A 235 14.54 16.82 -5.89
C PRO A 235 14.74 18.18 -6.58
N PRO A 236 13.83 18.60 -7.47
CA PRO A 236 13.96 19.87 -8.16
C PRO A 236 13.94 21.01 -7.15
N THR A 237 14.76 22.03 -7.41
CA THR A 237 14.76 23.28 -6.64
C THR A 237 13.38 23.94 -6.71
N ALA A 238 13.07 24.84 -5.76
CA ALA A 238 11.78 25.54 -5.75
C ALA A 238 11.49 26.28 -7.08
N LEU A 239 12.53 26.79 -7.75
CA LEU A 239 12.41 27.43 -9.06
C LEU A 239 12.05 26.44 -10.17
N GLU A 240 12.69 25.27 -10.19
CA GLU A 240 12.38 24.19 -11.15
C GLU A 240 10.98 23.62 -10.91
N GLN A 241 10.54 23.49 -9.66
CA GLN A 241 9.17 23.10 -9.34
C GLN A 241 8.14 24.09 -9.88
N MET A 242 8.42 25.40 -9.77
CA MET A 242 7.56 26.42 -10.39
C MET A 242 7.57 26.33 -11.91
N ALA A 243 8.72 26.06 -12.54
CA ALA A 243 8.81 25.86 -13.98
C ALA A 243 7.99 24.64 -14.43
N ILE A 244 8.15 23.48 -13.78
CA ILE A 244 7.40 22.25 -14.09
C ILE A 244 5.89 22.49 -14.03
N ARG A 245 5.42 23.27 -13.04
CA ARG A 245 4.00 23.65 -12.91
C ARG A 245 3.54 24.68 -13.95
N SER A 246 4.44 25.57 -14.37
CA SER A 246 4.13 26.69 -15.27
C SER A 246 4.21 26.32 -16.75
N THR A 247 5.00 25.32 -17.14
CA THR A 247 5.25 25.00 -18.55
C THR A 247 4.09 24.24 -19.20
N ASN A 248 3.26 23.53 -18.41
CA ASN A 248 2.29 22.58 -18.98
C ASN A 248 0.81 22.83 -18.65
N ASP A 249 0.42 23.86 -17.88
CA ASP A 249 -1.02 24.16 -17.74
C ASP A 249 -1.31 25.60 -17.29
N PRO A 250 -2.40 26.23 -17.78
CA PRO A 250 -2.89 27.49 -17.26
C PRO A 250 -3.30 27.33 -15.79
N PRO A 251 -3.15 28.37 -14.97
CA PRO A 251 -3.56 28.34 -13.58
C PRO A 251 -5.04 27.93 -13.47
N PRO A 252 -5.43 27.15 -12.45
CA PRO A 252 -6.80 26.74 -12.28
C PRO A 252 -7.70 27.99 -12.29
N PRO A 253 -8.86 27.94 -12.96
CA PRO A 253 -9.77 29.07 -12.95
C PRO A 253 -10.13 29.37 -11.49
N LEU A 254 -9.82 30.59 -11.03
CA LEU A 254 -10.00 31.05 -9.65
C LEU A 254 -11.46 31.01 -9.16
N LYS A 255 -12.38 30.59 -10.03
CA LYS A 255 -13.80 30.41 -9.73
C LYS A 255 -14.24 29.08 -10.34
N PRO A 256 -14.85 28.15 -9.58
CA PRO A 256 -15.52 27.01 -10.18
C PRO A 256 -16.53 27.55 -11.20
N ARG A 257 -16.34 27.19 -12.48
CA ARG A 257 -17.36 27.44 -13.50
C ARG A 257 -18.57 26.61 -13.09
N ILE A 258 -19.56 27.26 -12.47
CA ILE A 258 -20.93 26.75 -12.46
C ILE A 258 -21.32 26.76 -13.94
N MET A 259 -21.20 25.63 -14.64
CA MET A 259 -21.74 25.50 -15.99
C MET A 259 -23.26 25.65 -15.88
N PRO A 260 -23.85 26.70 -16.47
CA PRO A 260 -25.29 26.82 -16.53
C PRO A 260 -25.77 25.89 -17.65
N GLY A 261 -26.04 24.63 -17.33
CA GLY A 261 -26.53 23.69 -18.35
C GLY A 261 -26.43 22.23 -17.97
N SER A 262 -27.20 21.79 -16.98
CA SER A 262 -27.84 20.46 -16.91
C SER A 262 -28.59 20.36 -15.57
N MET A 263 -29.53 21.29 -15.35
CA MET A 263 -30.70 20.92 -14.54
C MET A 263 -31.58 20.09 -15.47
N GLY A 264 -31.23 18.79 -15.58
CA GLY A 264 -32.21 17.78 -15.95
C GLY A 264 -33.45 18.01 -15.11
N GLU A 265 -34.60 18.03 -15.78
CA GLU A 265 -35.93 18.30 -15.25
C GLU A 265 -36.05 17.81 -13.81
N ARG A 266 -36.13 18.76 -12.87
CA ARG A 266 -36.68 18.45 -11.55
C ARG A 266 -38.08 17.91 -11.81
N PRO A 267 -38.42 16.68 -11.36
CA PRO A 267 -39.81 16.24 -11.40
C PRO A 267 -40.64 17.30 -10.68
N PRO A 268 -41.80 17.71 -11.24
CA PRO A 268 -42.61 18.75 -10.66
C PRO A 268 -42.95 18.35 -9.23
N LEU A 269 -42.60 19.23 -8.28
CA LEU A 269 -43.05 19.11 -6.90
C LEU A 269 -44.58 19.00 -6.93
N PRO A 270 -45.18 18.03 -6.23
CA PRO A 270 -46.63 17.95 -6.13
C PRO A 270 -47.14 19.28 -5.58
N THR A 271 -47.95 19.96 -6.40
CA THR A 271 -48.64 21.20 -6.05
C THR A 271 -49.38 20.97 -4.73
N MET A 272 -48.94 21.64 -3.66
CA MET A 272 -49.71 21.71 -2.42
C MET A 272 -51.03 22.39 -2.75
N VAL A 273 -52.10 21.61 -2.84
CA VAL A 273 -53.47 22.11 -2.90
C VAL A 273 -53.79 22.73 -1.54
N PRO A 274 -54.03 24.05 -1.45
CA PRO A 274 -54.52 24.66 -0.22
C PRO A 274 -56.01 24.31 -0.11
N GLY A 275 -56.38 23.43 0.82
CA GLY A 275 -57.81 23.15 1.07
C GLY A 275 -58.20 21.76 1.60
N GLY A 276 -57.28 20.97 2.14
CA GLY A 276 -57.62 19.70 2.79
C GLY A 276 -58.20 19.91 4.19
N ALA A 277 -59.48 19.58 4.37
CA ALA A 277 -60.23 19.65 5.62
C ALA A 277 -59.56 18.90 6.80
N PRO A 278 -59.78 19.34 8.05
CA PRO A 278 -59.26 18.66 9.24
C PRO A 278 -59.92 17.28 9.42
N MET A 279 -59.11 16.22 9.41
CA MET A 279 -59.55 14.88 9.79
C MET A 279 -59.77 14.81 11.32
N PRO A 280 -60.94 14.37 11.79
CA PRO A 280 -61.20 14.17 13.21
C PRO A 280 -60.67 12.82 13.71
N GLY A 281 -59.92 12.87 14.81
CA GLY A 281 -59.85 11.83 15.84
C GLY A 281 -59.39 10.43 15.45
N ALA A 282 -58.08 10.16 15.57
CA ALA A 282 -57.60 8.80 15.78
C ALA A 282 -57.27 8.61 17.29
N PRO A 283 -57.92 7.66 17.99
CA PRO A 283 -57.69 7.39 19.41
C PRO A 283 -56.36 6.69 19.64
N GLY A 284 -55.76 7.01 20.78
CA GLY A 284 -54.37 6.71 21.14
C GLY A 284 -53.99 5.24 21.08
N SER A 285 -52.81 5.00 20.52
CA SER A 285 -52.03 3.78 20.76
C SER A 285 -50.95 4.09 21.79
N PRO A 286 -50.88 3.34 22.91
CA PRO A 286 -49.82 3.52 23.90
C PRO A 286 -48.47 3.06 23.34
N MET A 287 -47.45 3.89 23.52
CA MET A 287 -46.06 3.56 23.15
C MET A 287 -45.57 2.33 23.96
N PRO A 288 -45.04 1.30 23.30
CA PRO A 288 -44.34 0.22 23.98
C PRO A 288 -42.95 0.70 24.45
N GLY A 289 -42.75 0.64 25.77
CA GLY A 289 -41.50 0.34 26.47
C GLY A 289 -40.19 0.85 25.89
N ALA A 290 -39.71 1.97 26.45
CA ALA A 290 -38.29 2.30 26.40
C ALA A 290 -37.45 1.15 27.01
N PRO A 291 -36.35 0.71 26.38
CA PRO A 291 -35.47 -0.28 26.97
C PRO A 291 -34.77 0.31 28.21
N VAL A 292 -34.98 -0.37 29.34
CA VAL A 292 -34.28 -0.15 30.59
C VAL A 292 -32.80 -0.47 30.36
N MET A 293 -31.95 0.56 30.42
CA MET A 293 -30.50 0.40 30.40
C MET A 293 -30.06 -0.41 31.64
N PRO A 294 -29.27 -1.49 31.49
CA PRO A 294 -28.73 -2.20 32.63
C PRO A 294 -27.76 -1.29 33.39
N ARG A 295 -28.04 -1.11 34.69
CA ARG A 295 -27.12 -0.51 35.66
C ARG A 295 -25.78 -1.25 35.60
N VAL A 296 -24.72 -0.52 35.26
CA VAL A 296 -23.34 -0.95 35.47
C VAL A 296 -23.12 -1.06 36.97
N ILE A 297 -23.05 -2.30 37.46
CA ILE A 297 -22.57 -2.62 38.80
C ILE A 297 -21.07 -2.34 38.79
N ALA A 298 -20.66 -1.30 39.52
CA ALA A 298 -19.26 -1.04 39.79
C ALA A 298 -18.68 -2.20 40.63
N PRO A 299 -17.53 -2.80 40.27
CA PRO A 299 -16.86 -3.76 41.12
C PRO A 299 -16.33 -3.08 42.40
N PRO A 300 -16.39 -3.76 43.56
CA PRO A 300 -15.82 -3.27 44.81
C PRO A 300 -14.31 -3.56 44.91
N GLY A 301 -13.54 -2.61 45.44
CA GLY A 301 -12.13 -2.75 45.84
C GLY A 301 -11.18 -2.03 44.87
N ALA A 302 -10.66 -0.82 45.12
CA ALA A 302 -10.10 -0.26 46.35
C ALA A 302 -9.00 -1.15 46.99
N GLY A 303 -7.98 -1.47 46.20
CA GLY A 303 -6.65 -1.82 46.71
C GLY A 303 -5.79 -0.56 46.83
N ALA A 304 -5.52 -0.16 48.06
CA ALA A 304 -4.61 0.92 48.43
C ALA A 304 -3.16 0.62 48.00
N PRO A 305 -2.32 1.67 47.82
CA PRO A 305 -0.97 1.54 47.30
C PRO A 305 -0.01 0.92 48.34
N THR A 306 0.77 -0.06 47.91
CA THR A 306 1.88 -0.61 48.69
C THR A 306 3.07 0.36 48.66
N PRO A 307 3.63 0.77 49.82
CA PRO A 307 4.82 1.60 49.88
C PRO A 307 6.10 0.76 49.85
N GLY A 308 7.14 1.27 49.17
CA GLY A 308 8.53 0.93 49.45
C GLY A 308 9.22 -0.03 48.48
N GLY A 309 9.78 0.52 47.40
CA GLY A 309 10.89 -0.09 46.66
C GLY A 309 12.15 0.77 46.86
N PRO A 310 13.33 0.17 47.17
CA PRO A 310 14.53 0.89 47.56
C PRO A 310 15.13 1.74 46.43
N ALA A 311 15.71 2.88 46.84
CA ALA A 311 16.37 3.86 46.00
C ALA A 311 17.51 3.28 45.15
N PRO A 312 17.70 3.74 43.90
CA PRO A 312 18.87 3.39 43.11
C PRO A 312 20.13 4.06 43.70
N THR A 313 21.16 3.23 43.91
CA THR A 313 22.50 3.62 44.34
C THR A 313 23.17 4.50 43.28
N PRO A 314 23.71 5.69 43.63
CA PRO A 314 24.55 6.46 42.74
C PRO A 314 25.99 5.96 42.82
N GLY A 315 26.56 5.47 41.72
CA GLY A 315 27.99 5.16 41.69
C GLY A 315 28.43 4.32 40.50
N ALA A 316 28.75 4.97 39.38
CA ALA A 316 29.80 4.49 38.48
C ALA A 316 30.51 5.70 37.87
N PRO A 317 31.83 5.84 38.04
CA PRO A 317 32.59 7.00 37.60
C PRO A 317 32.78 7.02 36.07
N ALA A 318 32.82 8.24 35.53
CA ALA A 318 33.06 8.54 34.12
C ALA A 318 34.42 7.99 33.63
N PRO A 319 34.51 7.48 32.39
CA PRO A 319 35.79 7.17 31.78
C PRO A 319 36.57 8.45 31.42
N THR A 320 37.81 8.46 31.88
CA THR A 320 38.80 9.53 31.78
C THR A 320 39.15 9.86 30.33
N LYS A 321 39.19 11.16 30.05
CA LYS A 321 39.63 11.78 28.80
C LYS A 321 41.13 11.52 28.61
N ALA A 322 41.49 10.70 27.62
CA ALA A 322 42.87 10.53 27.18
C ALA A 322 43.28 11.73 26.31
N ALA A 323 44.35 12.41 26.72
CA ALA A 323 45.05 13.42 25.93
C ALA A 323 46.02 12.72 24.95
N PRO A 324 46.16 13.19 23.70
CA PRO A 324 47.35 12.90 22.91
C PRO A 324 48.46 13.90 23.27
N ALA A 325 49.55 13.35 23.80
CA ALA A 325 50.82 14.03 23.94
C ALA A 325 51.41 14.31 22.54
N GLY A 326 51.90 15.54 22.34
CA GLY A 326 52.83 15.84 21.27
C GLY A 326 54.25 15.36 21.61
N GLY A 327 55.07 15.20 20.56
CA GLY A 327 56.51 15.07 20.68
C GLY A 327 57.11 13.95 19.83
N HIS A 328 57.35 14.20 18.54
CA HIS A 328 58.67 14.54 17.99
C HIS A 328 58.56 14.82 16.48
#